data_AF-A0AA96Z8K8-F1
#
_entry.id   AF-A0AA96Z8K8-F1
#
_cell.length_a   1.000
_cell.length_b   1.000
_cell.length_c   1.000
_cell.angle_alpha   90.00
_cell.angle_beta   90.00
_cell.angle_gamma   90.00
#
_symmetry.space_group_name_H-M   'P 1'
#
loop_
_entity.id
_entity.type
_entity.pdbx_description
1 polymer ?
#
loop_
_entity_poly.entity_id
_entity_poly.type
_entity_poly.pdbx_seq_one_letter_code
_entity_poly.pdbx_strand_id
1 'polypeptide(L)'
;MESETNYLQAEKKVKRIKNFYNHLQIFVIMMVVLAVFSNTIFSFFENHIHNAGTLKWIRANMWINSLLWAFGVLIHGLYVFKSKITFFDAWENKKVKEFMNEKK
;
A
#
# COMPACT_ATOMS: atom_id res chain seq x y z
N MET A 1 35.52 2.77 6.34
CA MET A 1 34.96 2.82 4.97
C MET A 1 33.87 1.76 4.76
N GLU A 2 34.14 0.46 4.87
CA GLU A 2 33.12 -0.59 4.65
C GLU A 2 32.02 -0.63 5.74
N SER A 3 32.34 -0.29 6.99
CA SER A 3 31.36 -0.17 8.08
C SER A 3 30.42 1.04 7.93
N GLU A 4 30.94 2.17 7.45
CA GLU A 4 30.16 3.40 7.24
C GLU A 4 29.16 3.25 6.09
N THR A 5 29.54 2.58 5.00
CA THR A 5 28.62 2.31 3.88
C THR A 5 27.49 1.37 4.29
N ASN A 6 27.78 0.37 5.13
CA ASN A 6 26.77 -0.55 5.67
C ASN A 6 25.81 0.16 6.65
N TYR A 7 26.32 1.03 7.50
CA TYR A 7 25.51 1.84 8.41
C TYR A 7 24.56 2.77 7.65
N LEU A 8 25.06 3.50 6.65
CA LEU A 8 24.24 4.41 5.82
C LEU A 8 23.15 3.67 5.04
N GLN A 9 23.42 2.43 4.58
CA GLN A 9 22.42 1.60 3.93
C GLN A 9 21.32 1.15 4.90
N ALA A 10 21.69 0.74 6.11
CA ALA A 10 20.74 0.39 7.16
C ALA A 10 19.86 1.59 7.58
N GLU A 11 20.46 2.77 7.73
CA GLU A 11 19.74 4.00 8.06
C GLU A 11 18.71 4.36 6.97
N LYS A 12 19.11 4.34 5.70
CA LYS A 12 18.19 4.57 4.56
C LYS A 12 17.04 3.56 4.54
N LYS A 13 17.28 2.29 4.89
CA LYS A 13 16.24 1.26 4.99
C LYS A 13 15.25 1.58 6.11
N VAL A 14 15.74 1.90 7.31
CA VAL A 14 14.88 2.27 8.46
C VAL A 14 14.05 3.52 8.14
N LYS A 15 14.65 4.54 7.52
CA LYS A 15 13.96 5.77 7.13
C LYS A 15 12.81 5.50 6.16
N ARG A 16 13.01 4.65 5.15
CA ARG A 16 11.95 4.26 4.20
C ARG A 16 10.79 3.52 4.89
N ILE A 17 11.10 2.57 5.78
CA ILE A 17 10.10 1.83 6.54
C ILE A 17 9.29 2.77 7.45
N LYS A 18 9.97 3.66 8.18
CA LYS A 18 9.31 4.65 9.04
C LYS A 18 8.36 5.57 8.26
N ASN A 19 8.78 6.02 7.08
CA ASN A 19 7.95 6.88 6.23
C ASN A 19 6.70 6.14 5.71
N PHE A 20 6.85 4.86 5.36
CA PHE A 20 5.72 4.01 4.97
C PHE A 20 4.72 3.82 6.10
N TYR A 21 5.18 3.54 7.33
CA TYR A 21 4.29 3.40 8.49
C TYR A 21 3.49 4.68 8.78
N ASN A 22 4.10 5.86 8.60
CA ASN A 22 3.37 7.12 8.74
C ASN A 22 2.24 7.24 7.71
N HIS A 23 2.52 6.88 6.44
CA HIS A 23 1.50 6.87 5.38
C HIS A 23 0.40 5.83 5.63
N LEU A 24 0.79 4.61 6.02
CA LEU A 24 -0.13 3.53 6.38
C LEU A 24 -1.02 3.91 7.57
N GLN A 25 -0.45 4.54 8.60
CA GLN A 25 -1.19 4.98 9.77
C GLN A 25 -2.29 5.99 9.40
N ILE A 26 -1.94 7.01 8.60
CA ILE A 26 -2.93 7.99 8.12
C ILE A 26 -4.01 7.29 7.30
N PHE A 27 -3.63 6.37 6.40
CA PHE A 27 -4.59 5.59 5.62
C PHE A 27 -5.55 4.79 6.49
N VAL A 28 -5.04 4.07 7.50
CA VAL A 28 -5.87 3.28 8.43
C VAL A 28 -6.82 4.18 9.21
N ILE A 29 -6.35 5.32 9.73
CA ILE A 29 -7.19 6.30 10.44
C ILE A 29 -8.32 6.78 9.52
N MET A 30 -8.00 7.17 8.29
CA MET A 30 -8.99 7.62 7.31
C MET A 30 -9.99 6.52 6.95
N MET A 31 -9.55 5.26 6.85
CA MET A 31 -10.44 4.12 6.63
C MET A 31 -11.39 3.88 7.79
N VAL A 32 -10.92 3.98 9.03
CA VAL A 32 -11.76 3.85 10.23
C VAL A 32 -12.79 4.98 10.28
N VAL A 33 -12.36 6.22 10.05
CA VAL A 33 -13.27 7.37 9.97
C VAL A 33 -14.31 7.15 8.87
N LEU A 34 -13.89 6.75 7.67
CA LEU A 34 -14.82 6.47 6.57
C LEU A 34 -15.81 5.36 6.94
N ALA A 35 -15.36 4.27 7.56
CA ALA A 35 -16.22 3.16 7.97
C ALA A 35 -17.24 3.59 9.02
N VAL A 36 -16.82 4.31 10.07
CA VAL A 36 -17.68 4.77 11.16
C VAL A 36 -18.69 5.81 10.68
N PHE A 37 -18.24 6.78 9.88
CA PHE A 37 -19.10 7.87 9.39
C PHE A 37 -19.86 7.52 8.10
N SER A 38 -19.60 6.36 7.48
CA SER A 38 -20.22 5.95 6.21
C SER A 38 -21.74 6.04 6.26
N ASN A 39 -22.38 5.54 7.32
CA ASN A 39 -23.83 5.58 7.48
C ASN A 39 -24.37 7.01 7.57
N THR A 40 -23.68 7.89 8.31
CA THR A 40 -24.05 9.30 8.43
C THR A 40 -23.93 10.02 7.08
N ILE A 41 -22.85 9.76 6.34
CA ILE A 41 -22.62 10.32 5.00
C ILE A 41 -23.73 9.84 4.05
N PHE A 42 -24.03 8.54 4.03
CA PHE A 42 -25.08 7.99 3.17
C PHE A 42 -26.45 8.53 3.52
N SER A 43 -26.81 8.60 4.80
CA SER A 43 -28.08 9.17 5.25
C SER A 43 -28.23 10.65 4.87
N PHE A 44 -27.15 11.44 4.97
CA PHE A 44 -27.14 12.84 4.52
C PHE A 44 -27.46 12.95 3.01
N PHE A 45 -26.81 12.13 2.18
CA PHE A 45 -27.07 12.10 0.74
C PHE A 45 -28.47 11.58 0.40
N GLU A 46 -28.98 10.60 1.15
CA GLU A 46 -30.33 10.04 0.97
C GLU A 46 -31.43 11.08 1.20
N ASN A 47 -31.21 11.99 2.16
CA ASN A 47 -32.12 13.10 2.45
C ASN A 47 -32.06 14.24 1.42
N HIS A 48 -31.00 14.33 0.61
CA HIS A 48 -30.81 15.43 -0.37
C HIS A 48 -30.94 14.96 -1.83
N ILE A 49 -30.80 13.66 -2.11
CA ILE A 49 -30.83 13.08 -3.45
C ILE A 49 -31.97 12.08 -3.55
N HIS A 50 -33.04 12.47 -4.25
CA HIS A 50 -34.21 11.61 -4.46
C HIS A 50 -34.04 10.58 -5.60
N ASN A 51 -32.92 10.62 -6.33
CA ASN A 51 -32.64 9.64 -7.39
C ASN A 51 -31.89 8.41 -6.83
N ALA A 52 -32.60 7.29 -6.74
CA ALA A 52 -32.06 6.01 -6.27
C ALA A 52 -30.86 5.49 -7.08
N GLY A 53 -30.80 5.78 -8.39
CA GLY A 53 -29.68 5.38 -9.26
C GLY A 53 -28.40 6.13 -8.90
N THR A 54 -28.50 7.43 -8.67
CA THR A 54 -27.37 8.27 -8.25
C THR A 54 -26.84 7.86 -6.88
N LEU A 55 -27.74 7.54 -5.93
CA LEU A 55 -27.34 7.15 -4.59
C LEU A 55 -26.58 5.81 -4.58
N LYS A 56 -27.05 4.83 -5.36
CA LYS A 56 -26.37 3.54 -5.53
C LYS A 56 -25.01 3.71 -6.20
N TRP A 57 -24.89 4.60 -7.18
CA TRP A 57 -23.63 4.91 -7.83
C TRP A 57 -22.62 5.55 -6.87
N ILE A 58 -23.04 6.53 -6.06
CA ILE A 58 -22.18 7.17 -5.03
C ILE A 58 -21.69 6.12 -4.03
N ARG A 59 -22.59 5.27 -3.54
CA ARG A 59 -22.24 4.18 -2.60
C ARG A 59 -21.19 3.25 -3.20
N ALA A 60 -21.43 2.75 -4.41
CA ALA A 60 -20.48 1.86 -5.09
C ALA A 60 -19.13 2.54 -5.33
N ASN A 61 -19.13 3.77 -5.82
CA ASN A 61 -17.93 4.53 -6.12
C ASN A 61 -17.08 4.78 -4.86
N MET A 62 -17.71 5.07 -3.72
CA MET A 62 -16.99 5.27 -2.45
C MET A 62 -16.19 4.01 -2.05
N TRP A 63 -16.81 2.83 -2.10
CA TRP A 63 -16.14 1.57 -1.77
C TRP A 63 -15.09 1.18 -2.81
N ILE A 64 -15.36 1.40 -4.11
CA ILE A 64 -14.38 1.15 -5.18
C ILE A 64 -13.14 2.02 -5.01
N ASN A 65 -13.32 3.31 -4.73
CA ASN A 65 -12.18 4.20 -4.46
C ASN A 65 -11.42 3.75 -3.22
N SER A 66 -12.11 3.39 -2.14
CA SER A 66 -11.50 2.86 -0.93
C SER A 66 -10.62 1.63 -1.20
N LEU A 67 -11.09 0.70 -2.04
CA LEU A 67 -10.34 -0.47 -2.48
C LEU A 67 -9.12 -0.09 -3.34
N LEU A 68 -9.25 0.89 -4.23
CA LEU A 68 -8.15 1.37 -5.06
C LEU A 68 -7.04 1.98 -4.21
N TRP A 69 -7.39 2.80 -3.21
CA TRP A 69 -6.41 3.35 -2.26
C TRP A 69 -5.75 2.25 -1.43
N ALA A 70 -6.51 1.27 -0.96
CA ALA A 70 -5.96 0.10 -0.27
C ALA A 70 -4.93 -0.64 -1.13
N PHE A 71 -5.23 -0.81 -2.43
CA PHE A 71 -4.32 -1.43 -3.38
C PHE A 71 -3.04 -0.61 -3.60
N GLY A 72 -3.15 0.72 -3.68
CA GLY A 72 -2.01 1.62 -3.75
C GLY A 72 -1.08 1.50 -2.54
N VAL A 73 -1.65 1.40 -1.33
CA VAL A 73 -0.89 1.21 -0.09
C VAL A 73 -0.24 -0.18 -0.06
N LEU A 74 -0.93 -1.22 -0.53
CA LEU A 74 -0.36 -2.57 -0.64
C LEU A 74 0.86 -2.60 -1.57
N ILE A 75 0.78 -1.99 -2.76
CA ILE A 75 1.90 -1.89 -3.70
C ILE A 75 3.07 -1.11 -3.07
N HIS A 76 2.79 0.01 -2.41
CA HIS A 76 3.81 0.80 -1.73
C HIS A 76 4.49 -0.03 -0.62
N GLY A 77 3.72 -0.81 0.13
CA GLY A 77 4.24 -1.76 1.12
C GLY A 77 5.20 -2.76 0.49
N LEU A 78 4.77 -3.42 -0.59
CA LEU A 78 5.63 -4.36 -1.34
C LEU A 78 6.94 -3.70 -1.81
N TYR A 79 6.88 -2.46 -2.29
CA TYR A 79 8.06 -1.71 -2.73
C TYR A 79 9.02 -1.40 -1.57
N VAL A 80 8.50 -0.92 -0.44
CA VAL A 80 9.31 -0.56 0.74
C VAL A 80 9.92 -1.79 1.40
N PHE A 81 9.18 -2.91 1.43
CA PHE A 81 9.63 -4.17 2.01
C PHE A 81 10.32 -5.11 1.03
N LYS A 82 10.53 -4.72 -0.24
CA LYS A 82 11.22 -5.55 -1.25
C LYS A 82 12.54 -6.15 -0.72
N SER A 83 13.35 -5.35 -0.01
CA SER A 83 14.64 -5.82 0.55
C SER A 83 14.55 -6.64 1.84
N LYS A 84 13.35 -6.86 2.40
CA LYS A 84 13.11 -7.75 3.54
C LYS A 84 12.40 -9.04 3.14
N ILE A 85 11.87 -9.10 1.91
CA ILE A 85 11.31 -10.32 1.33
C ILE A 85 12.51 -11.14 0.83
N THR A 86 13.20 -11.82 1.75
CA THR A 86 14.34 -12.70 1.47
C THR A 86 14.04 -13.75 0.40
N PHE A 87 12.76 -14.08 0.20
CA PHE A 87 12.29 -14.95 -0.88
C PHE A 87 12.57 -14.38 -2.28
N PHE A 88 12.42 -13.08 -2.48
CA PHE A 88 12.62 -12.44 -3.78
C PHE A 88 14.11 -12.36 -4.13
N ASP A 89 14.94 -11.98 -3.15
CA ASP A 89 16.40 -11.94 -3.30
C ASP A 89 16.99 -13.34 -3.52
N ALA A 90 16.44 -14.38 -2.87
CA ALA A 90 16.83 -15.76 -3.09
C ALA A 90 16.41 -16.28 -4.47
N TRP A 91 15.21 -15.93 -4.93
CA TRP A 91 14.71 -16.29 -6.26
C TRP A 91 15.50 -15.60 -7.38
N GLU A 92 15.81 -14.32 -7.23
CA GLU A 92 16.62 -13.54 -8.18
C GLU A 92 18.04 -14.12 -8.29
N ASN A 93 18.69 -14.39 -7.15
CA ASN A 93 20.00 -15.04 -7.14
C ASN A 93 20.00 -16.45 -7.78
N LYS A 94 18.92 -17.22 -7.60
CA LYS A 94 18.77 -18.52 -8.25
C LYS A 94 18.66 -18.37 -9.77
N LYS A 95 17.85 -17.43 -10.24
CA LYS A 95 17.67 -17.18 -11.68
C LYS A 95 18.92 -16.65 -12.36
N VAL A 96 19.65 -15.73 -11.70
CA VAL A 96 20.94 -15.24 -12.21
C VAL A 96 21.96 -16.37 -12.33
N LYS A 97 22.00 -17.30 -11.36
CA LYS A 97 22.85 -18.50 -11.45
C LYS A 97 22.45 -19.44 -12.59
N GLU A 98 21.15 -19.66 -12.82
CA GLU A 98 20.65 -20.47 -13.94
C GLU A 98 21.11 -19.87 -15.28
N PHE A 99 20.91 -18.56 -15.51
CA PHE A 99 21.34 -17.90 -16.76
C PHE A 99 22.87 -17.85 -16.94
N MET A 100 23.65 -17.78 -15.86
CA MET A 100 25.11 -17.84 -15.96
C MET A 100 25.63 -19.24 -16.29
N ASN A 101 24.93 -20.30 -15.84
CA ASN A 101 25.29 -21.68 -16.15
C ASN A 101 24.80 -22.11 -17.54
N GLU A 102 23.69 -21.56 -18.05
CA GLU A 102 23.21 -21.83 -19.41
C GLU A 102 24.08 -21.17 -20.50
N LYS A 103 24.92 -20.20 -20.15
CA LYS A 103 25.89 -19.56 -21.06
C LYS A 103 27.30 -20.20 -21.03
N LYS A 104 27.47 -21.31 -20.30
CA LYS A 104 28.65 -22.18 -20.35
C LYS A 104 28.34 -23.44 -21.13
#